data_AF-G8R0K3-F1
#
_entry.id   AF-G8R0K3-F1
#
_cell.length_a   1.000
_cell.length_b   1.000
_cell.length_c   1.000
_cell.angle_alpha   90.00
_cell.angle_beta   90.00
_cell.angle_gamma   90.00
#
_symmetry.space_group_name_H-M   'P 1'
#
loop_
_entity.id
_entity.type
_entity.pdbx_description
1 polymer ?
#
loop_
_entity_poly.entity_id
_entity_poly.type
_entity_poly.pdbx_seq_one_letter_code
_entity_poly.pdbx_strand_id
1 'polypeptide(L)' 'MDIKSVKLELMERLLLTESEELLEKIQSIFSDEKDFALSDVAKRELDLRKQRYLNEEGASYSWDEVKAKAQNSKK' A
#
# COMPACT_ATOMS: atom_id res chain seq x y z
N MET A 1 -17.48 14.44 1.95
CA MET A 1 -16.79 13.31 1.28
C MET A 1 -16.11 12.51 2.37
N ASP A 2 -16.36 11.20 2.48
CA ASP A 2 -15.66 10.37 3.47
C ASP A 2 -14.25 10.07 2.97
N ILE A 3 -13.26 10.71 3.58
CA ILE A 3 -11.84 10.56 3.24
C ILE A 3 -11.38 9.11 3.36
N LYS A 4 -11.95 8.32 4.29
CA LYS A 4 -11.58 6.91 4.47
C LYS A 4 -12.07 6.06 3.29
N SER A 5 -13.30 6.28 2.85
CA SER A 5 -13.85 5.59 1.68
C SER A 5 -13.07 5.91 0.41
N VAL A 6 -12.73 7.18 0.20
CA VAL A 6 -11.92 7.61 -0.96
C VAL A 6 -10.55 6.94 -0.96
N LYS A 7 -9.90 6.85 0.20
CA LYS A 7 -8.60 6.16 0.33
C LYS A 7 -8.68 4.68 -0.04
N LEU A 8 -9.73 3.99 0.40
CA LEU A 8 -9.93 2.56 0.09
C LEU A 8 -10.19 2.34 -1.40
N GLU A 9 -11.02 3.19 -2.02
CA GLU A 9 -11.31 3.09 -3.45
C GLU A 9 -10.05 3.35 -4.30
N LEU A 10 -9.21 4.31 -3.90
CA LEU A 10 -7.93 4.55 -4.58
C LEU A 10 -6.96 3.38 -4.44
N MET A 11 -6.87 2.75 -3.26
CA MET A 11 -6.05 1.56 -3.06
C MET A 11 -6.52 0.40 -3.94
N GLU A 12 -7.83 0.16 -4.02
CA GLU A 12 -8.40 -0.88 -4.88
C GLU A 12 -8.07 -0.65 -6.36
N ARG A 13 -8.24 0.59 -6.84
CA ARG A 13 -7.88 0.95 -8.22
C ARG A 13 -6.39 0.76 -8.49
N LEU A 14 -5.52 1.14 -7.55
CA LEU A 14 -4.07 0.96 -7.70
C LEU A 14 -3.68 -0.51 -7.76
N LEU A 15 -4.30 -1.37 -6.96
CA LEU A 15 -4.03 -2.81 -6.96
C LEU A 15 -4.46 -3.49 -8.26
N LEU A 16 -5.52 -3.00 -8.91
CA LEU A 16 -6.07 -3.56 -10.15
C LEU A 16 -5.48 -2.93 -11.43
N THR A 17 -4.66 -1.89 -11.31
CA THR A 17 -4.11 -1.17 -12.47
C THR A 17 -2.88 -1.91 -13.01
N GLU A 18 -2.94 -2.35 -14.27
CA GLU A 18 -1.81 -2.95 -15.00
C GLU A 18 -1.09 -1.93 -15.91
N SER A 19 -1.61 -0.70 -16.03
CA SER A 19 -1.02 0.34 -16.88
C SER A 19 0.17 1.02 -16.17
N GLU A 20 1.38 0.72 -16.64
CA GLU A 20 2.62 1.32 -16.14
C GLU A 20 2.63 2.86 -16.27
N GLU A 21 2.22 3.40 -17.42
CA GLU A 21 2.15 4.85 -17.66
C GLU A 21 1.24 5.57 -16.65
N LEU A 22 0.12 4.95 -16.26
CA LEU A 22 -0.79 5.51 -15.27
C LEU A 22 -0.16 5.46 -13.87
N LEU A 23 0.52 4.37 -13.52
CA LEU A 23 1.21 4.23 -12.24
C LEU A 23 2.36 5.25 -12.10
N GLU A 24 3.13 5.50 -13.17
CA GLU A 24 4.19 6.53 -13.19
C GLU A 24 3.62 7.94 -12.95
N LYS A 25 2.52 8.29 -13.61
CA LYS A 25 1.85 9.59 -13.40
C LYS A 25 1.39 9.76 -11.95
N ILE A 26 0.81 8.72 -11.37
CA ILE A 26 0.37 8.74 -9.98
C ILE A 26 1.56 8.86 -9.03
N GLN A 27 2.66 8.15 -9.29
CA GLN A 27 3.89 8.26 -8.51
C GLN A 27 4.45 9.68 -8.54
N SER A 28 4.42 10.35 -9.69
CA SER A 28 4.85 11.75 -9.81
C SER A 28 4.00 12.67 -8.93
N ILE A 29 2.66 12.52 -8.96
CA ILE A 29 1.74 13.32 -8.14
C ILE A 29 2.08 13.19 -6.65
N PHE A 30 2.31 11.98 -6.17
CA PHE A 30 2.68 11.75 -4.76
C PHE A 30 4.09 12.21 -4.40
N SER A 31 5.01 12.26 -5.36
CA SER A 31 6.39 12.69 -5.13
C SER A 31 6.50 14.22 -4.94
N ASP A 32 5.60 14.97 -5.57
CA ASP A 32 5.51 16.43 -5.45
C ASP A 32 4.85 16.87 -4.12
N GLU A 33 4.04 16.01 -3.50
CA GLU A 33 3.48 16.23 -2.17
C GLU A 33 4.50 15.92 -1.05
N LYS A 34 5.24 16.94 -0.62
CA LYS A 34 6.26 16.84 0.46
C LYS A 34 5.69 16.61 1.88
N ASP A 35 4.37 16.50 2.04
CA ASP A 35 3.71 16.48 3.35
C ASP A 35 3.68 15.10 4.03
N PHE A 36 4.14 14.03 3.35
CA PHE A 36 4.22 12.69 3.93
C PHE A 36 5.61 12.38 4.52
N ALA A 37 5.87 12.91 5.72
CA ALA A 37 7.04 12.53 6.50
C ALA A 37 6.74 11.27 7.34
N LEU A 38 7.01 10.08 6.78
CA LEU A 38 7.21 8.89 7.61
C LEU A 38 8.37 9.15 8.58
N SER A 39 8.23 8.72 9.84
CA SER A 39 9.36 8.73 10.78
C SER A 39 10.49 7.84 10.25
N ASP A 40 11.72 8.11 10.65
CA ASP A 40 12.88 7.31 10.22
C ASP A 40 12.72 5.83 10.57
N VAL A 41 12.07 5.53 11.69
CA VAL A 41 11.73 4.17 12.11
C VAL A 41 10.72 3.53 11.13
N ALA A 42 9.66 4.26 10.77
CA ALA A 42 8.66 3.77 9.83
C ALA A 42 9.22 3.58 8.41
N LYS A 43 10.13 4.47 7.97
CA LYS A 43 10.85 4.32 6.69
C LYS A 43 11.70 3.05 6.66
N ARG A 44 12.54 2.83 7.69
CA ARG A 44 13.39 1.63 7.79
C ARG A 44 12.58 0.34 7.80
N GLU A 45 11.47 0.32 8.53
CA GLU A 45 10.58 -0.85 8.57
C GLU A 45 9.94 -1.11 7.20
N LEU A 46 9.51 -0.06 6.49
CA LEU A 46 8.97 -0.19 5.15
C LEU A 46 10.02 -0.72 4.17
N ASP A 47 11.24 -0.19 4.19
CA ASP A 47 12.34 -0.61 3.33
C ASP A 47 12.71 -2.07 3.58
N LEU A 48 12.76 -2.49 4.85
CA LEU A 48 13.02 -3.88 5.23
C LEU A 48 11.93 -4.83 4.72
N ARG A 49 10.66 -4.43 4.80
CA ARG A 49 9.53 -5.21 4.25
C ARG A 49 9.57 -5.28 2.72
N LYS A 50 9.92 -4.19 2.05
CA LYS A 50 10.10 -4.17 0.59
C LYS A 50 11.21 -5.12 0.16
N GLN A 51 12.37 -5.09 0.81
CA GLN A 51 13.48 -6.00 0.52
C GLN A 51 13.07 -7.46 0.70
N ARG A 52 12.40 -7.77 1.82
CA ARG A 52 11.84 -9.10 2.08
C ARG A 52 10.89 -9.56 0.98
N TYR A 53 9.95 -8.70 0.56
CA TYR A 53 9.03 -9.02 -0.53
C TYR A 53 9.77 -9.27 -1.86
N LEU A 54 10.74 -8.41 -2.22
CA LEU A 54 11.54 -8.55 -3.44
C LEU A 54 12.41 -9.81 -3.46
N ASN A 55 12.86 -10.26 -2.28
CA ASN A 55 13.64 -11.48 -2.13
C ASN A 55 12.76 -12.74 -1.95
N GLU A 56 11.43 -12.62 -2.05
CA GLU A 56 10.47 -13.69 -1.73
C GLU A 56 10.56 -14.20 -0.28
N GLU A 57 11.20 -13.43 0.60
CA GLU A 57 11.40 -13.73 2.02
C GLU A 57 10.28 -13.12 2.86
N GLY A 58 9.07 -13.67 2.78
CA GLY A 58 7.97 -13.20 3.63
C GLY A 58 6.62 -13.82 3.30
N ALA A 59 5.68 -13.70 4.24
CA ALA A 59 4.29 -14.07 3.98
C ALA A 59 3.60 -12.93 3.22
N SER A 60 3.45 -13.11 1.91
CA SER A 60 2.58 -12.28 1.08
C SER A 60 1.15 -12.77 1.26
N TYR A 61 0.25 -11.87 1.66
CA TYR A 61 -1.17 -12.18 1.77
C TYR A 61 -1.94 -11.45 0.68
N SER A 62 -2.87 -12.15 0.03
CA SER A 62 -3.81 -11.51 -0.88
C SER A 62 -4.71 -10.56 -0.09
N TRP A 63 -5.30 -9.58 -0.79
CA TRP A 63 -6.25 -8.66 -0.17
C TRP A 63 -7.43 -9.39 0.48
N ASP A 64 -7.89 -10.49 -0.11
CA ASP A 64 -8.93 -11.34 0.43
C ASP A 64 -8.50 -12.04 1.73
N GLU A 65 -7.26 -12.51 1.80
CA GLU A 65 -6.70 -13.11 3.02
C GLU A 65 -6.56 -12.09 4.15
N VAL A 66 -6.14 -10.86 3.83
CA VAL A 66 -6.07 -9.75 4.79
C VAL A 66 -7.47 -9.40 5.31
N LYS A 67 -8.46 -9.31 4.41
CA LYS A 67 -9.85 -9.00 4.75
C LYS A 67 -10.47 -10.09 5.63
N ALA A 68 -10.23 -11.36 5.33
CA ALA A 68 -10.71 -12.49 6.13
C ALA A 68 -10.09 -12.50 7.54
N LYS A 69 -8.78 -12.24 7.66
CA LYS A 69 -8.10 -12.13 8.97
C LYS A 69 -8.63 -10.99 9.82
N ALA A 70 -8.87 -9.83 9.22
CA ALA A 70 -9.40 -8.66 9.92
C ALA A 70 -10.85 -8.86 10.42
N GLN A 71 -11.63 -9.72 9.76
CA GLN A 71 -12.98 -10.08 10.21
C GLN A 71 -12.95 -11.14 11.31
N ASN A 72 -12.03 -12.11 11.23
CA ASN A 72 -11.90 -13.18 12.22
C ASN A 72 -11.24 -12.74 13.54
N SER A 73 -10.47 -11.65 13.56
CA SER A 73 -9.85 -11.13 14.79
C SER A 73 -10.83 -10.37 15.71
N LYS A 74 -12.10 -10.23 15.33
CA LYS A 74 -13.17 -9.58 16.12
C LYS A 74 -14.10 -10.56 16.84
N LYS A 75 -13.77 -11.86 16.87
CA LYS A 75 -14.46 -12.90 17.66
C LYS A 75 -13.58 -13.30 18.84
#